data_AF-A0A934BI39-F1
#
_entry.id   AF-A0A934BI39-F1
#
_cell.length_a   1.000
_cell.length_b   1.000
_cell.length_c   1.000
_cell.angle_alpha   90.00
_cell.angle_beta   90.00
_cell.angle_gamma   90.00
#
_symmetry.space_group_name_H-M   'P 1'
#
loop_
_entity.id
_entity.type
_entity.pdbx_description
1 polymer ?
#
loop_
_entity_poly.entity_id
_entity_poly.type
_entity_poly.pdbx_seq_one_letter_code
_entity_poly.pdbx_strand_id
1 'polypeptide(L)'
;MKSILINAMFMKKYISCMAALSFVLSLLISCAETANLKNGIIGKQAEQNSGENIELFDITILDKRTKLMWTRDGNIAGKDMTRSEAFKFVEQLNMEKYGGYSDWRLPVKDELKTLVSYAKDRGAENKFHELLNSTGFKNVQAYGYWSSTAGAVYTATAGGWVVGMWGGVMSIDYEAGSHYVWPVRSGQ
;
A
#
# COMPACT_ATOMS: atom_id res chain seq x y z
N MET A 1 40.85 -45.05 -43.59
CA MET A 1 39.99 -43.85 -43.75
C MET A 1 38.76 -43.79 -42.84
N LYS A 2 38.08 -44.90 -42.50
CA LYS A 2 36.87 -44.87 -41.62
C LYS A 2 37.11 -44.41 -40.17
N SER A 3 38.27 -44.70 -39.58
CA SER A 3 38.58 -44.36 -38.16
C SER A 3 38.79 -42.86 -37.89
N ILE A 4 39.37 -42.10 -38.83
CA ILE A 4 39.61 -40.66 -38.69
C ILE A 4 38.29 -39.86 -38.77
N LEU A 5 37.36 -40.31 -39.61
CA LEU A 5 36.03 -39.70 -39.76
C LEU A 5 35.17 -39.89 -38.49
N ILE A 6 35.31 -41.01 -37.79
CA ILE A 6 34.59 -41.27 -36.53
C ILE A 6 35.09 -40.31 -35.43
N ASN A 7 36.41 -40.16 -35.25
CA ASN A 7 36.96 -39.21 -34.26
C ASN A 7 36.59 -37.74 -34.54
N ALA A 8 36.56 -37.33 -35.82
CA ALA A 8 36.13 -35.99 -36.20
C ALA A 8 34.63 -35.75 -35.91
N MET A 9 33.77 -36.76 -36.09
CA MET A 9 32.34 -36.68 -35.73
C MET A 9 32.14 -36.65 -34.21
N PHE A 10 32.91 -37.44 -33.45
CA PHE A 10 32.85 -37.41 -31.98
C PHE A 10 33.31 -36.06 -31.41
N MET A 11 34.39 -35.47 -31.93
CA MET A 11 34.83 -34.13 -31.49
C MET A 11 33.84 -33.03 -31.84
N LYS A 12 33.22 -33.04 -33.03
CA LYS A 12 32.15 -32.06 -33.38
C LYS A 12 30.94 -32.18 -32.46
N LYS A 13 30.55 -33.41 -32.08
CA LYS A 13 29.46 -33.64 -31.12
C LYS A 13 29.82 -33.17 -29.71
N TYR A 14 31.09 -33.34 -29.31
CA TYR A 14 31.62 -32.87 -28.02
C TYR A 14 31.67 -31.33 -27.92
N ILE A 15 32.12 -30.66 -28.99
CA ILE A 15 32.18 -29.18 -29.06
C ILE A 15 30.78 -28.58 -29.08
N SER A 16 29.84 -29.18 -29.80
CA SER A 16 28.42 -28.76 -29.80
C SER A 16 27.77 -28.94 -28.41
N CYS A 17 28.07 -30.05 -27.72
CA CYS A 17 27.60 -30.30 -26.36
C CYS A 17 28.17 -29.29 -25.35
N MET A 18 29.47 -28.98 -25.44
CA MET A 18 30.14 -27.98 -24.60
C MET A 18 29.59 -26.57 -24.83
N ALA A 19 29.31 -26.19 -26.09
CA ALA A 19 28.68 -24.92 -26.41
C ALA A 19 27.26 -24.83 -25.85
N ALA A 20 26.46 -25.90 -25.99
CA ALA A 20 25.13 -25.98 -25.38
C ALA A 20 25.19 -25.88 -23.85
N LEU A 21 26.18 -26.51 -23.20
CA LEU A 21 26.38 -26.43 -21.75
C LEU A 21 26.73 -25.00 -21.29
N SER A 22 27.56 -24.28 -22.05
CA SER A 22 27.90 -22.87 -21.77
C SER A 22 26.70 -21.92 -21.93
N PHE A 23 25.86 -22.16 -22.94
CA PHE A 23 24.66 -21.36 -23.18
C PHE A 23 23.60 -21.61 -22.10
N VAL A 24 23.41 -22.86 -21.69
CA VAL A 24 22.53 -23.22 -20.56
C VAL A 24 23.06 -22.63 -19.26
N LEU A 25 24.38 -22.64 -19.01
CA LEU A 25 24.97 -22.00 -17.83
C LEU A 25 24.73 -20.49 -17.82
N SER A 26 24.85 -19.81 -18.97
CA SER A 26 24.55 -18.37 -19.08
C SER A 26 23.05 -18.04 -18.87
N LEU A 27 22.14 -18.89 -19.38
CA LEU A 27 20.70 -18.76 -19.15
C LEU A 27 20.32 -19.04 -17.68
N LEU A 28 21.00 -19.99 -17.03
CA LEU A 28 20.79 -20.29 -15.60
C LEU A 28 21.32 -19.17 -14.70
N ILE A 29 22.45 -18.54 -15.05
CA ILE A 29 22.96 -17.36 -14.33
C ILE A 29 21.99 -16.18 -14.47
N SER A 30 21.45 -15.93 -15.66
CA SER A 30 20.42 -14.91 -15.89
C SER A 30 19.10 -15.21 -15.16
N CYS A 31 18.71 -16.49 -15.07
CA CYS A 31 17.55 -16.93 -14.29
C CYS A 31 17.78 -16.79 -12.77
N ALA A 32 19.00 -17.04 -12.30
CA ALA A 32 19.38 -16.86 -10.90
C ALA A 32 19.42 -15.36 -10.49
N GLU A 33 19.88 -14.47 -11.38
CA GLU A 33 19.84 -13.02 -11.15
C GLU A 33 18.42 -12.47 -11.12
N THR A 34 17.55 -12.94 -12.00
CA THR A 34 16.12 -12.55 -12.00
C THR A 34 15.33 -13.14 -10.83
N ALA A 35 15.72 -14.32 -10.33
CA ALA A 35 15.18 -14.89 -9.09
C ALA A 35 15.72 -14.18 -7.83
N ASN A 36 16.99 -13.75 -7.82
CA ASN A 36 17.57 -12.96 -6.72
C ASN A 36 17.03 -11.52 -6.69
N LEU A 37 16.65 -10.94 -7.82
CA LEU A 37 15.92 -9.66 -7.86
C LEU A 37 14.48 -9.78 -7.32
N LYS A 38 13.88 -10.97 -7.38
CA LYS A 38 12.53 -11.23 -6.83
C LYS A 38 12.52 -11.73 -5.38
N ASN A 39 13.58 -12.40 -4.93
CA ASN A 39 13.70 -12.93 -3.56
C ASN A 39 14.64 -12.12 -2.64
N GLY A 40 15.36 -11.12 -3.16
CA GLY A 40 16.20 -10.20 -2.39
C GLY A 40 15.47 -9.00 -1.78
N ILE A 41 14.15 -8.88 -1.96
CA ILE A 41 13.31 -7.81 -1.38
C ILE A 41 12.18 -8.42 -0.51
N ILE A 42 12.50 -9.45 0.27
CA ILE A 42 11.75 -9.75 1.51
C ILE A 42 12.71 -9.58 2.70
N GLY A 43 13.47 -8.49 2.68
CA GLY A 43 13.93 -7.86 3.90
C GLY A 43 12.86 -6.87 4.30
N LYS A 44 12.20 -7.07 5.45
CA LYS A 44 11.55 -5.99 6.19
C LYS A 44 12.61 -4.93 6.46
N GLN A 45 12.83 -3.99 5.55
CA GLN A 45 13.54 -2.77 5.87
C GLN A 45 12.49 -1.81 6.42
N ALA A 46 12.24 -1.94 7.72
CA ALA A 46 11.71 -0.83 8.48
C ALA A 46 12.70 0.33 8.29
N GLU A 47 12.30 1.33 7.52
CA GLU A 47 13.04 2.56 7.35
C GLU A 47 13.18 3.19 8.75
N GLN A 48 14.41 3.20 9.28
CA GLN A 48 14.72 3.54 10.67
C GLN A 48 14.53 5.04 10.92
N ASN A 49 13.30 5.47 11.19
CA ASN A 49 13.01 6.73 11.89
C ASN A 49 12.91 6.44 13.40
N SER A 50 14.06 6.36 14.06
CA SER A 50 14.24 5.93 15.47
C SER A 50 13.68 6.90 16.54
N GLY A 51 12.84 7.86 16.16
CA GLY A 51 12.10 8.73 17.08
C GLY A 51 10.61 8.90 16.74
N GLU A 52 10.12 8.31 15.65
CA GLU A 52 8.74 8.47 15.24
C GLU A 52 7.86 7.31 15.70
N ASN A 53 6.67 7.65 16.22
CA ASN A 53 5.60 6.70 16.56
C ASN A 53 4.97 6.03 15.32
N ILE A 54 5.66 6.06 14.18
CA ILE A 54 5.25 5.51 12.90
C ILE A 54 6.28 4.45 12.48
N GLU A 55 5.82 3.32 11.97
CA GLU A 55 6.65 2.31 11.30
C GLU A 55 6.18 2.19 9.85
N LEU A 56 7.12 2.36 8.93
CA LEU A 56 6.86 2.27 7.49
C LEU A 56 7.06 0.83 7.01
N PHE A 57 6.06 0.32 6.30
CA PHE A 57 6.17 -0.85 5.46
C PHE A 57 6.05 -0.41 3.99
N ASP A 58 6.08 -1.38 3.07
CA ASP A 58 6.05 -1.10 1.63
C ASP A 58 4.80 -0.28 1.25
N ILE A 59 3.62 -0.88 1.45
CA ILE A 59 2.31 -0.29 1.10
C ILE A 59 1.41 0.03 2.30
N THR A 60 1.91 -0.15 3.53
CA THR A 60 1.19 0.17 4.76
C THR A 60 2.05 0.96 5.75
N ILE A 61 1.39 1.60 6.70
CA ILE A 61 2.02 2.36 7.78
C ILE A 61 1.38 1.97 9.10
N LEU A 62 2.19 1.62 10.10
CA LEU A 62 1.74 1.33 11.46
C LEU A 62 1.99 2.53 12.37
N ASP A 63 0.92 3.12 12.91
CA ASP A 63 1.01 4.03 14.04
C ASP A 63 1.13 3.22 15.33
N LYS A 64 2.33 3.23 15.91
CA LYS A 64 2.70 2.48 17.12
C LYS A 64 1.97 2.97 18.36
N ARG A 65 1.49 4.23 18.37
CA ARG A 65 0.80 4.85 19.50
C ARG A 65 -0.67 4.44 19.52
N THR A 66 -1.34 4.48 18.37
CA THR A 66 -2.75 4.09 18.26
C THR A 66 -2.94 2.59 18.03
N LYS A 67 -1.87 1.87 17.65
CA LYS A 67 -1.92 0.49 17.19
C LYS A 67 -2.86 0.34 15.99
N LEU A 68 -2.84 1.32 15.10
CA LEU A 68 -3.59 1.30 13.85
C LEU A 68 -2.62 1.17 12.68
N MET A 69 -2.99 0.34 11.71
CA MET A 69 -2.27 0.23 10.46
C MET A 69 -3.12 0.82 9.34
N TRP A 70 -2.54 1.76 8.63
CA TRP A 70 -3.16 2.51 7.54
C TRP A 70 -2.59 2.06 6.21
N THR A 71 -3.38 2.19 5.14
CA THR A 71 -2.79 2.17 3.78
C THR A 71 -1.82 3.33 3.65
N ARG A 72 -0.66 3.08 3.04
CA ARG A 72 0.37 4.12 2.87
C ARG A 72 -0.08 5.18 1.87
N ASP A 73 -0.75 4.76 0.80
CA ASP A 73 -1.43 5.65 -0.13
C ASP A 73 -2.80 6.03 0.47
N GLY A 74 -2.99 7.33 0.69
CA GLY A 74 -4.21 7.90 1.24
C GLY A 74 -5.31 8.11 0.21
N ASN A 75 -5.12 7.71 -1.04
CA ASN A 75 -6.12 7.74 -2.10
C ASN A 75 -5.91 6.55 -3.06
N ILE A 76 -5.85 5.34 -2.49
CA ILE A 76 -5.68 4.09 -3.25
C ILE A 76 -6.79 3.83 -4.28
N ALA A 77 -7.98 4.41 -4.08
CA ALA A 77 -9.06 4.34 -5.06
C ALA A 77 -8.82 5.24 -6.29
N GLY A 78 -7.91 6.22 -6.18
CA GLY A 78 -7.63 7.21 -7.22
C GLY A 78 -8.75 8.21 -7.49
N LYS A 79 -9.85 8.15 -6.73
CA LYS A 79 -11.04 9.00 -6.89
C LYS A 79 -11.82 9.09 -5.58
N ASP A 80 -12.65 10.12 -5.49
CA ASP A 80 -13.73 10.18 -4.51
C ASP A 80 -14.86 9.22 -4.90
N MET A 81 -15.67 8.85 -3.90
CA MET A 81 -16.81 7.97 -4.10
C MET A 81 -17.88 8.19 -3.04
N THR A 82 -19.08 7.69 -3.31
CA THR A 82 -20.16 7.67 -2.31
C THR A 82 -19.81 6.79 -1.13
N ARG A 83 -20.48 6.99 0.00
CA ARG A 83 -20.20 6.19 1.20
C ARG A 83 -20.52 4.71 1.00
N SER A 84 -21.57 4.37 0.23
CA SER A 84 -21.87 2.98 -0.14
C SER A 84 -20.76 2.36 -1.00
N GLU A 85 -20.23 3.10 -1.97
CA GLU A 85 -19.09 2.65 -2.78
C GLU A 85 -17.82 2.49 -1.93
N ALA A 86 -17.61 3.35 -0.92
CA ALA A 86 -16.50 3.25 0.00
C ALA A 86 -16.50 1.93 0.79
N PHE A 87 -17.66 1.49 1.29
CA PHE A 87 -17.79 0.19 1.94
C PHE A 87 -17.50 -0.97 0.98
N LYS A 88 -18.04 -0.92 -0.25
CA LYS A 88 -17.76 -1.95 -1.28
C LYS A 88 -16.28 -1.99 -1.67
N PHE A 89 -15.63 -0.84 -1.76
CA PHE A 89 -14.21 -0.76 -2.07
C PHE A 89 -13.36 -1.40 -0.97
N VAL A 90 -13.69 -1.17 0.30
CA VAL A 90 -13.03 -1.83 1.43
C VAL A 90 -13.26 -3.36 1.42
N GLU A 91 -14.47 -3.82 1.09
CA GLU A 91 -14.74 -5.25 0.90
C GLU A 91 -13.86 -5.86 -0.21
N GLN A 92 -13.68 -5.13 -1.32
CA GLN A 92 -12.80 -5.54 -2.40
C GLN A 92 -11.33 -5.69 -1.94
N LEU A 93 -10.80 -4.72 -1.19
CA LEU A 93 -9.44 -4.80 -0.64
C LEU A 93 -9.24 -6.03 0.24
N ASN A 94 -10.27 -6.41 1.01
CA ASN A 94 -10.23 -7.58 1.86
C ASN A 94 -10.22 -8.89 1.06
N MET A 95 -11.01 -8.96 -0.02
CA MET A 95 -11.01 -10.12 -0.93
C MET A 95 -9.65 -10.28 -1.64
N GLU A 96 -9.04 -9.16 -2.04
CA GLU A 96 -7.74 -9.13 -2.72
C GLU A 96 -6.56 -9.32 -1.76
N LYS A 97 -6.81 -9.35 -0.45
CA LYS A 97 -5.80 -9.38 0.61
C LYS A 97 -4.76 -8.27 0.44
N TYR A 98 -5.22 -7.04 0.22
CA TYR A 98 -4.33 -5.89 0.01
C TYR A 98 -3.29 -5.78 1.14
N GLY A 99 -2.00 -5.70 0.78
CA GLY A 99 -0.91 -5.69 1.75
C GLY A 99 -0.74 -6.98 2.55
N GLY A 100 -1.35 -8.08 2.13
CA GLY A 100 -1.38 -9.36 2.84
C GLY A 100 -2.48 -9.45 3.92
N TYR A 101 -3.37 -8.46 4.01
CA TYR A 101 -4.39 -8.35 5.07
C TYR A 101 -5.80 -8.37 4.51
N SER A 102 -6.75 -8.92 5.29
CA SER A 102 -8.16 -9.07 4.90
C SER A 102 -9.14 -8.51 5.94
N ASP A 103 -8.66 -7.64 6.82
CA ASP A 103 -9.39 -7.00 7.93
C ASP A 103 -9.36 -5.46 7.82
N TRP A 104 -9.24 -4.94 6.59
CA TRP A 104 -9.41 -3.52 6.29
C TRP A 104 -10.84 -3.09 6.56
N ARG A 105 -10.98 -1.87 7.10
CA ARG A 105 -12.25 -1.21 7.34
C ARG A 105 -12.16 0.27 7.03
N LEU A 106 -13.32 0.90 6.86
CA LEU A 106 -13.42 2.35 6.86
C LEU A 106 -13.16 2.88 8.29
N PRO A 107 -12.31 3.90 8.47
CA PRO A 107 -11.95 4.41 9.79
C PRO A 107 -13.16 5.01 10.49
N VAL A 108 -13.20 4.96 11.83
CA VAL A 108 -14.16 5.78 12.58
C VAL A 108 -13.65 7.22 12.67
N LYS A 109 -14.56 8.18 12.93
CA LYS A 109 -14.21 9.61 12.97
C LYS A 109 -13.02 9.92 13.89
N ASP A 110 -12.94 9.24 15.03
CA ASP A 110 -11.91 9.52 16.03
C ASP A 110 -10.54 8.95 15.62
N GLU A 111 -10.48 7.96 14.75
CA GLU A 111 -9.22 7.47 14.16
C GLU A 111 -8.69 8.46 13.13
N LEU A 112 -9.54 9.00 12.25
CA LEU A 112 -9.14 10.08 11.32
C LEU A 112 -8.65 11.32 12.08
N LYS A 113 -9.28 11.66 13.22
CA LYS A 113 -8.78 12.74 14.09
C LYS A 113 -7.36 12.48 14.59
N THR A 114 -6.94 11.23 14.79
CA THR A 114 -5.58 10.97 15.25
C THR A 114 -4.53 11.39 14.22
N LEU A 115 -4.83 11.27 12.92
CA LEU A 115 -3.96 11.78 11.84
C LEU A 115 -3.92 13.31 11.82
N VAL A 116 -5.07 13.95 12.04
CA VAL A 116 -5.17 15.40 12.19
C VAL A 116 -4.35 15.90 13.38
N SER A 117 -4.52 15.29 14.55
CA SER A 117 -3.74 15.63 15.75
C SER A 117 -2.25 15.39 15.53
N TYR A 118 -1.89 14.26 14.92
CA TYR A 118 -0.50 13.95 14.55
C TYR A 118 0.14 15.07 13.72
N ALA A 119 -0.63 15.66 12.80
CA ALA A 119 -0.15 16.76 11.98
C ALA A 119 -0.06 18.10 12.72
N LYS A 120 -1.07 18.41 13.55
CA LYS A 120 -1.08 19.61 14.40
C LYS A 120 0.08 19.62 15.39
N ASP A 121 0.35 18.48 16.04
CA ASP A 121 1.45 18.33 17.00
C ASP A 121 2.83 18.54 16.35
N ARG A 122 2.91 18.50 15.02
CA ARG A 122 4.11 18.76 14.21
C ARG A 122 4.12 20.15 13.56
N GLY A 123 3.24 21.05 14.00
CA GLY A 123 3.23 22.45 13.57
C GLY A 123 2.52 22.71 12.25
N ALA A 124 1.75 21.74 11.71
CA ALA A 124 0.91 22.04 10.57
C ALA A 124 -0.30 22.88 11.02
N GLU A 125 -0.58 23.98 10.31
CA GLU A 125 -1.70 24.88 10.65
C GLU A 125 -2.95 24.58 9.82
N ASN A 126 -2.80 24.31 8.52
CA ASN A 126 -3.94 24.03 7.62
C ASN A 126 -3.60 23.10 6.44
N LYS A 127 -2.43 22.46 6.45
CA LYS A 127 -1.91 21.62 5.35
C LYS A 127 -1.58 20.22 5.84
N PHE A 128 -2.53 19.57 6.53
CA PHE A 128 -2.26 18.27 7.16
C PHE A 128 -1.95 17.20 6.11
N HIS A 129 -2.59 17.25 4.95
CA HIS A 129 -2.24 16.38 3.83
C HIS A 129 -0.77 16.54 3.37
N GLU A 130 -0.24 17.76 3.27
CA GLU A 130 1.17 18.00 2.89
C GLU A 130 2.11 17.41 3.94
N LEU A 131 1.82 17.65 5.23
CA LEU A 131 2.63 17.10 6.30
C LEU A 131 2.56 15.56 6.32
N LEU A 132 1.38 14.97 6.22
CA LEU A 132 1.20 13.51 6.18
C LEU A 132 1.97 12.89 5.00
N ASN A 133 1.89 13.51 3.82
CA ASN A 133 2.66 13.11 2.64
C ASN A 133 4.19 13.22 2.86
N SER A 134 4.65 14.15 3.69
CA SER A 134 6.06 14.28 4.07
C SER A 134 6.52 13.28 5.14
N THR A 135 5.58 12.72 5.92
CA THR A 135 5.87 11.80 7.04
C THR A 135 5.70 10.32 6.66
N GLY A 136 5.75 10.01 5.37
CA GLY A 136 5.77 8.64 4.86
C GLY A 136 4.48 8.18 4.18
N PHE A 137 3.34 8.82 4.45
CA PHE A 137 2.13 8.62 3.64
C PHE A 137 2.35 9.15 2.23
N LYS A 138 1.48 8.75 1.29
CA LYS A 138 1.55 9.18 -0.10
C LYS A 138 0.15 9.52 -0.60
N ASN A 139 0.06 10.44 -1.56
CA ASN A 139 -1.18 10.76 -2.27
C ASN A 139 -2.37 11.13 -1.35
N VAL A 140 -2.07 11.67 -0.17
CA VAL A 140 -3.08 12.20 0.76
C VAL A 140 -3.68 13.46 0.15
N GLN A 141 -4.99 13.46 0.00
CA GLN A 141 -5.75 14.56 -0.58
C GLN A 141 -6.14 15.57 0.49
N ALA A 142 -6.33 16.84 0.10
CA ALA A 142 -6.69 17.90 1.04
C ALA A 142 -8.15 17.82 1.54
N TYR A 143 -9.05 17.18 0.79
CA TYR A 143 -10.48 17.20 1.08
C TYR A 143 -10.92 16.09 2.04
N GLY A 144 -12.23 15.84 2.08
CA GLY A 144 -12.89 14.98 3.03
C GLY A 144 -12.58 13.50 2.82
N TYR A 145 -12.42 12.82 3.95
CA TYR A 145 -12.33 11.37 4.06
C TYR A 145 -13.54 10.81 4.78
N TRP A 146 -14.16 9.79 4.18
CA TRP A 146 -15.29 9.10 4.78
C TRP A 146 -14.90 8.38 6.07
N SER A 147 -15.78 8.44 7.06
CA SER A 147 -15.73 7.59 8.25
C SER A 147 -16.94 6.65 8.34
N SER A 148 -16.73 5.50 8.98
CA SER A 148 -17.77 4.52 9.28
C SER A 148 -18.75 5.01 10.36
N THR A 149 -18.40 6.03 11.15
CA THR A 149 -19.30 6.64 12.12
C THR A 149 -20.49 7.29 11.41
N ALA A 150 -21.71 6.85 11.74
CA ALA A 150 -22.94 7.41 11.20
C ALA A 150 -23.14 8.87 11.64
N GLY A 151 -23.68 9.69 10.74
CA GLY A 151 -24.16 11.03 11.05
C GLY A 151 -25.44 10.95 11.87
N ALA A 152 -25.50 11.65 13.01
CA ALA A 152 -26.73 11.79 13.78
C ALA A 152 -27.60 12.88 13.15
N VAL A 153 -28.20 12.59 11.99
CA VAL A 153 -29.17 13.49 11.34
C VAL A 153 -30.48 12.74 11.24
N TYR A 154 -31.58 13.37 11.66
CA TYR A 154 -32.91 12.74 11.79
C TYR A 154 -33.63 12.53 10.44
N THR A 155 -32.92 12.37 9.34
CA THR A 155 -33.49 12.17 8.00
C THR A 155 -33.06 10.82 7.42
N ALA A 156 -33.91 10.22 6.58
CA ALA A 156 -33.61 8.97 5.87
C ALA A 156 -32.43 9.07 4.88
N THR A 157 -31.83 10.25 4.75
CA THR A 157 -30.66 10.57 3.90
C THR A 157 -29.37 10.79 4.71
N ALA A 158 -29.43 10.60 6.03
CA ALA A 158 -28.29 10.83 6.92
C ALA A 158 -27.10 9.94 6.51
N GLY A 159 -25.99 10.59 6.10
CA GLY A 159 -24.78 9.89 5.69
C GLY A 159 -23.80 9.68 6.83
N GLY A 160 -22.51 9.88 6.54
CA GLY A 160 -21.41 9.62 7.46
C GLY A 160 -20.71 10.89 7.93
N TRP A 161 -19.92 10.73 8.99
CA TRP A 161 -18.90 11.73 9.33
C TRP A 161 -17.80 11.75 8.28
N VAL A 162 -17.33 12.95 7.96
CA VAL A 162 -16.22 13.23 7.07
C VAL A 162 -15.17 14.06 7.81
N VAL A 163 -13.89 13.78 7.55
CA VAL A 163 -12.78 14.55 8.09
C VAL A 163 -11.91 15.07 6.94
N GLY A 164 -11.81 16.40 6.81
CA GLY A 164 -10.98 17.06 5.81
C GLY A 164 -9.52 17.19 6.25
N MET A 165 -8.57 16.86 5.37
CA MET A 165 -7.13 16.97 5.67
C MET A 165 -6.56 18.37 5.41
N TRP A 166 -7.38 19.31 4.94
CA TRP A 166 -7.16 20.74 5.04
C TRP A 166 -7.77 21.22 6.36
N GLY A 167 -6.92 21.58 7.32
CA GLY A 167 -7.33 22.18 8.59
C GLY A 167 -8.07 21.24 9.56
N GLY A 168 -8.40 20.01 9.17
CA GLY A 168 -9.02 19.02 10.07
C GLY A 168 -10.50 19.27 10.30
N VAL A 169 -11.18 19.91 9.35
CA VAL A 169 -12.62 20.21 9.46
C VAL A 169 -13.39 18.90 9.51
N MET A 170 -14.31 18.81 10.46
CA MET A 170 -15.18 17.64 10.62
C MET A 170 -16.61 18.05 10.36
N SER A 171 -17.28 17.31 9.48
CA SER A 171 -18.67 17.54 9.11
C SER A 171 -19.41 16.22 9.00
N ILE A 172 -20.74 16.31 8.93
CA ILE A 172 -21.58 15.20 8.48
C ILE A 172 -21.98 15.54 7.06
N ASP A 173 -21.94 14.55 6.17
CA ASP A 173 -22.43 14.69 4.80
C ASP A 173 -23.48 13.61 4.49
N TYR A 174 -24.25 13.80 3.43
CA TYR A 174 -25.28 12.88 2.95
C TYR A 174 -24.67 11.64 2.29
N GLU A 175 -25.43 10.55 2.25
CA GLU A 175 -24.99 9.30 1.57
C GLU A 175 -24.59 9.50 0.10
N ALA A 176 -25.20 10.48 -0.58
CA ALA A 176 -24.91 10.82 -1.98
C ALA A 176 -23.69 11.74 -2.17
N GLY A 177 -23.09 12.25 -1.08
CA GLY A 177 -21.84 13.01 -1.16
C GLY A 177 -20.69 12.13 -1.68
N SER A 178 -19.64 12.75 -2.23
CA SER A 178 -18.45 12.04 -2.70
C SER A 178 -17.22 12.50 -1.93
N HIS A 179 -16.53 11.54 -1.30
CA HIS A 179 -15.33 11.79 -0.48
C HIS A 179 -14.31 10.66 -0.67
N TYR A 180 -13.08 10.89 -0.25
CA TYR A 180 -11.99 9.92 -0.35
C TYR A 180 -12.12 8.81 0.71
N VAL A 181 -11.43 7.70 0.44
CA VAL A 181 -11.43 6.51 1.30
C VAL A 181 -10.01 6.21 1.74
N TRP A 182 -9.80 6.12 3.05
CA TRP A 182 -8.50 5.80 3.63
C TRP A 182 -8.63 4.61 4.58
N PRO A 183 -8.46 3.38 4.08
CA PRO A 183 -8.68 2.20 4.89
C PRO A 183 -7.68 2.08 6.04
N VAL A 184 -8.21 1.56 7.15
CA VAL A 184 -7.46 1.31 8.37
C VAL A 184 -7.77 -0.11 8.84
N ARG A 185 -6.82 -0.71 9.55
CA ARG A 185 -7.00 -1.97 10.28
C ARG A 185 -6.34 -1.88 11.65
N SER A 186 -6.63 -2.83 12.52
CA SER A 186 -5.93 -2.94 13.80
C SER A 186 -4.48 -3.40 13.56
N GLY A 187 -3.53 -2.69 14.14
CA GLY A 187 -2.12 -3.08 14.22
C GLY A 187 -1.94 -4.18 15.27
N GLN A 188 -1.16 -5.20 14.94
CA GLN A 188 -0.74 -6.26 15.86
C GLN A 188 0.57 -5.86 16.55
#